data_AF-A0A9W8E5L9-F1
#
_entry.id   AF-A0A9W8E5L9-F1
#
_cell.length_a   1.000
_cell.length_b   1.000
_cell.length_c   1.000
_cell.angle_alpha   90.00
_cell.angle_beta   90.00
_cell.angle_gamma   90.00
#
_symmetry.space_group_name_H-M   'P 1'
#
loop_
_entity.id
_entity.type
_entity.pdbx_description
1 polymer ?
#
loop_
_entity_poly.entity_id
_entity_poly.type
_entity_poly.pdbx_seq_one_letter_code
_entity_poly.pdbx_strand_id
1 'polypeptide(L)'
;MDARERFGSAKAISSDQFFGHDEDEDPATKERLRQFSDSTAISSADYFGRDDDEERAMRSGDVNVDMQQLGNLANDAAQRLLNQAGTDMDSVKQALQTGSTKLSSYLRDLQNRYS
;
A
#
# COMPACT_ATOMS: atom_id res chain seq x y z
N MET A 1 0.42 -7.31 25.83
CA MET A 1 -0.55 -6.22 25.98
C MET A 1 -0.98 -5.83 24.60
N ASP A 2 -2.23 -6.09 24.29
CA ASP A 2 -2.79 -5.87 22.96
C ASP A 2 -2.96 -4.36 22.71
N ALA A 3 -2.84 -3.91 21.46
CA ALA A 3 -2.97 -2.49 21.09
C ALA A 3 -4.27 -1.88 21.64
N ARG A 4 -5.33 -2.67 21.60
CA ARG A 4 -6.67 -2.34 22.07
C ARG A 4 -6.74 -2.07 23.58
N GLU A 5 -5.92 -2.74 24.38
CA GLU A 5 -5.92 -2.55 25.84
C GLU A 5 -5.20 -1.27 26.24
N ARG A 6 -4.13 -0.92 25.51
CA ARG A 6 -3.30 0.27 25.80
C ARG A 6 -3.86 1.55 25.19
N PHE A 7 -4.50 1.44 24.02
CA PHE A 7 -4.94 2.56 23.22
C PHE A 7 -6.43 2.55 22.92
N GLY A 8 -7.21 1.69 23.60
CA GLY A 8 -8.65 1.56 23.37
C GLY A 8 -9.46 2.82 23.64
N SER A 9 -8.94 3.74 24.47
CA SER A 9 -9.53 5.05 24.72
C SER A 9 -8.94 6.17 23.85
N ALA A 10 -7.88 5.88 23.08
CA ALA A 10 -7.25 6.86 22.20
C ALA A 10 -8.02 6.90 20.87
N LYS A 11 -8.41 8.11 20.48
CA LYS A 11 -9.15 8.35 19.23
C LYS A 11 -8.32 8.02 17.98
N ALA A 12 -7.01 8.21 18.09
CA ALA A 12 -6.02 7.90 17.07
C ALA A 12 -4.68 7.57 17.76
N ILE A 13 -3.91 6.67 17.16
CA ILE A 13 -2.51 6.41 17.54
C ILE A 13 -1.65 6.38 16.28
N SER A 14 -0.46 6.98 16.34
CA SER A 14 0.51 6.83 15.25
C SER A 14 1.20 5.47 15.34
N SER A 15 1.75 5.02 14.21
CA SER A 15 2.60 3.82 14.14
C SER A 15 3.76 3.94 15.13
N ASP A 16 4.36 5.12 15.21
CA ASP A 16 5.49 5.43 16.07
C ASP A 16 5.12 5.39 17.55
N GLN A 17 3.92 5.86 17.93
CA GLN A 17 3.37 5.67 19.28
C GLN A 17 3.06 4.19 19.61
N PHE A 18 2.65 3.42 18.60
CA PHE A 18 2.39 1.99 18.75
C PHE A 18 3.67 1.18 18.91
N PHE A 19 4.72 1.52 18.17
CA PHE A 19 6.02 0.81 18.14
C PHE A 19 7.12 1.44 19.02
N GLY A 20 6.88 2.60 19.62
CA GLY A 20 7.78 3.27 20.57
C GLY A 20 8.86 4.15 19.94
N HIS A 21 8.61 4.74 18.76
CA HIS A 21 9.49 5.75 18.18
C HIS A 21 8.98 7.14 18.61
N ASP A 22 9.86 7.96 19.21
CA ASP A 22 9.56 9.35 19.56
C ASP A 22 9.60 10.20 18.30
N GLU A 23 8.43 10.44 17.69
CA GLU A 23 8.26 11.50 16.71
C GLU A 23 7.38 12.60 17.31
N ASP A 24 7.90 13.81 17.35
CA ASP A 24 7.15 15.01 17.72
C ASP A 24 5.88 15.10 16.87
N GLU A 25 4.71 15.21 17.52
CA GLU A 25 3.42 15.29 16.81
C GLU A 25 3.40 16.47 15.83
N ASP A 26 3.50 16.15 14.54
CA ASP A 26 3.52 17.14 13.47
C ASP A 26 2.27 18.05 13.52
N PRO A 27 2.40 19.38 13.37
CA PRO A 27 1.26 20.29 13.39
C PRO A 27 0.23 20.00 12.29
N ALA A 28 0.63 19.45 11.14
CA ALA A 28 -0.30 19.01 10.10
C ALA A 28 -1.10 17.78 10.53
N THR A 29 -0.52 16.90 11.37
CA THR A 29 -1.23 15.78 12.00
C THR A 29 -2.35 16.30 12.90
N LYS A 30 -2.07 17.30 13.73
CA LYS A 30 -3.09 17.93 14.60
C LYS A 30 -4.21 18.58 13.80
N GLU A 31 -3.90 19.26 12.70
CA GLU A 31 -4.90 19.90 11.86
C GLU A 31 -5.80 18.88 11.15
N ARG A 32 -5.25 17.74 10.70
CA ARG A 32 -6.05 16.62 10.14
C ARG A 32 -6.95 16.01 11.20
N LEU A 33 -6.45 15.75 12.41
CA LEU A 33 -7.25 15.19 13.51
C LEU A 33 -8.43 16.08 13.92
N ARG A 34 -8.30 17.42 13.80
CA ARG A 34 -9.40 18.37 14.06
C ARG A 34 -10.59 18.16 13.13
N GLN A 35 -10.35 17.75 11.88
CA GLN A 35 -11.40 17.50 10.89
C GLN A 35 -12.27 16.28 11.29
N PHE A 36 -11.70 15.37 12.06
CA PHE A 36 -12.38 14.19 12.58
C PHE A 36 -12.83 14.36 14.04
N SER A 37 -12.96 15.60 14.53
CA SER A 37 -13.30 15.89 15.94
C SER A 37 -14.65 15.32 16.39
N ASP A 38 -15.60 15.09 15.48
CA ASP A 38 -16.88 14.40 15.75
C ASP A 38 -16.80 12.86 15.71
N SER A 39 -15.74 12.28 15.13
CA SER A 39 -15.61 10.82 15.01
C SER A 39 -15.17 10.18 16.34
N THR A 40 -15.82 9.12 16.81
CA THR A 40 -15.42 8.42 18.05
C THR A 40 -14.17 7.56 17.88
N ALA A 41 -13.86 7.16 16.65
CA ALA A 41 -12.64 6.48 16.25
C ALA A 41 -12.33 6.87 14.80
N ILE A 42 -11.05 6.93 14.45
CA ILE A 42 -10.61 7.11 13.07
C ILE A 42 -9.72 5.93 12.66
N SER A 43 -9.92 5.41 11.46
CA SER A 43 -9.06 4.36 10.90
C SER A 43 -7.81 4.98 10.29
N SER A 44 -6.74 4.18 10.18
CA SER A 44 -5.53 4.56 9.45
C SER A 44 -5.84 4.84 7.96
N ALA A 45 -6.83 4.14 7.39
CA ALA A 45 -7.32 4.42 6.04
C ALA A 45 -7.91 5.84 5.91
N ASP A 46 -8.77 6.23 6.86
CA ASP A 46 -9.39 7.57 6.90
C ASP A 46 -8.35 8.68 7.11
N TYR A 47 -7.32 8.40 7.93
CA TYR A 47 -6.32 9.38 8.32
C TYR A 47 -5.24 9.63 7.24
N PHE A 48 -4.76 8.57 6.58
CA PHE A 48 -3.70 8.67 5.58
C PHE A 48 -4.20 8.80 4.14
N GLY A 49 -5.51 8.67 3.92
CA GLY A 49 -6.11 8.86 2.60
C GLY A 49 -5.47 7.95 1.56
N ARG A 50 -5.39 6.63 1.85
CA ARG A 50 -5.11 5.66 0.78
C ARG A 50 -6.23 5.82 -0.23
N ASP A 51 -5.85 6.16 -1.46
CA ASP A 51 -6.68 6.74 -2.50
C ASP A 51 -8.14 6.30 -2.40
N ASP A 52 -9.02 7.30 -2.21
CA ASP A 52 -10.49 7.21 -2.21
C ASP A 52 -11.08 6.41 -3.40
N ASP A 53 -10.26 6.07 -4.40
CA ASP A 53 -10.60 5.15 -5.48
C ASP A 53 -10.86 3.71 -4.99
N GLU A 54 -10.26 3.25 -3.88
CA GLU A 54 -10.54 1.91 -3.31
C GLU A 54 -11.73 1.91 -2.34
N GLU A 55 -12.01 3.00 -1.62
CA GLU A 55 -13.10 3.06 -0.64
C GLU A 55 -14.45 3.48 -1.24
N ARG A 56 -14.46 4.39 -2.24
CA ARG A 56 -15.68 4.74 -2.98
C ARG A 56 -16.25 3.54 -3.74
N ALA A 57 -15.38 2.56 -4.03
CA ALA A 57 -15.73 1.27 -4.57
C ALA A 57 -16.42 0.30 -3.61
N MET A 58 -16.17 0.44 -2.31
CA MET A 58 -16.78 -0.42 -1.30
C MET A 58 -18.01 0.20 -0.62
N ARG A 59 -18.17 1.53 -0.67
CA ARG A 59 -19.26 2.23 0.02
C ARG A 59 -20.41 2.66 -0.88
N SER A 60 -20.20 2.67 -2.19
CA SER A 60 -21.28 2.69 -3.18
C SER A 60 -21.46 1.25 -3.66
N GLY A 61 -22.66 0.68 -3.56
CA GLY A 61 -22.99 -0.60 -4.21
C GLY A 61 -23.02 -0.52 -5.74
N ASP A 62 -22.01 0.15 -6.32
CA ASP A 62 -21.72 0.27 -7.74
C ASP A 62 -20.24 0.63 -7.88
N VAL A 63 -19.35 -0.35 -7.66
CA VAL A 63 -18.12 -0.40 -8.44
C VAL A 63 -18.17 -1.64 -9.29
N ASN A 64 -18.64 -1.41 -10.51
CA ASN A 64 -18.18 -2.12 -11.67
C ASN A 64 -16.67 -1.83 -11.84
N VAL A 65 -15.80 -2.39 -10.98
CA VAL A 65 -14.51 -2.87 -11.49
C VAL A 65 -14.93 -3.99 -12.38
N ASP A 66 -15.12 -3.64 -13.64
CA ASP A 66 -15.66 -4.53 -14.63
C ASP A 66 -14.68 -5.69 -14.71
N MET A 67 -15.03 -6.80 -14.07
CA MET A 67 -14.21 -8.00 -14.01
C MET A 67 -13.98 -8.55 -15.43
N GLN A 68 -14.82 -8.12 -16.38
CA GLN A 68 -14.59 -8.33 -17.81
C GLN A 68 -13.49 -7.40 -18.33
N GLN A 69 -13.38 -6.13 -17.94
CA GLN A 69 -12.24 -5.27 -18.31
C GLN A 69 -10.90 -5.76 -17.72
N LEU A 70 -10.85 -6.12 -16.45
CA LEU A 70 -9.65 -6.72 -15.87
C LEU A 70 -9.33 -8.08 -16.52
N GLY A 71 -10.38 -8.88 -16.77
CA GLY A 71 -10.29 -10.13 -17.51
C GLY A 71 -9.77 -9.93 -18.94
N ASN A 72 -10.18 -8.87 -19.63
CA ASN A 72 -9.74 -8.54 -20.99
C ASN A 72 -8.28 -8.08 -21.01
N LEU A 73 -7.86 -7.27 -20.02
CA LEU A 73 -6.46 -6.84 -19.88
C LEU A 73 -5.55 -8.03 -19.55
N ALA A 74 -5.96 -8.88 -18.61
CA ALA A 74 -5.22 -10.08 -18.25
C ALA A 74 -5.17 -11.10 -19.40
N ASN A 75 -6.27 -11.28 -20.13
CA ASN A 75 -6.30 -12.12 -21.32
C ASN A 75 -5.39 -11.55 -22.42
N ASP A 76 -5.41 -10.25 -22.71
CA ASP A 76 -4.52 -9.65 -23.72
C ASP A 76 -3.03 -9.82 -23.32
N ALA A 77 -2.69 -9.62 -22.05
CA ALA A 77 -1.34 -9.85 -21.54
C ALA A 77 -0.92 -11.33 -21.61
N ALA A 78 -1.81 -12.24 -21.21
CA ALA A 78 -1.57 -13.68 -21.29
C ALA A 78 -1.47 -14.16 -22.74
N GLN A 79 -2.30 -13.63 -23.63
CA GLN A 79 -2.36 -14.01 -25.04
C GLN A 79 -1.15 -13.46 -25.81
N ARG A 80 -0.63 -12.28 -25.45
CA ARG A 80 0.68 -11.80 -25.91
C ARG A 80 1.83 -12.62 -25.37
N LEU A 81 1.82 -12.97 -24.08
CA LEU A 81 2.79 -13.90 -23.49
C LEU A 81 2.79 -15.25 -24.20
N LEU A 82 1.63 -15.84 -24.44
CA LEU A 82 1.50 -17.14 -25.10
C LEU A 82 1.88 -17.08 -26.59
N ASN A 83 1.57 -15.99 -27.28
CA ASN A 83 1.91 -15.82 -28.69
C ASN A 83 3.37 -15.38 -28.91
N GLN A 84 4.02 -14.72 -27.94
CA GLN A 84 5.41 -14.22 -28.04
C GLN A 84 6.43 -15.01 -27.20
N ALA A 85 6.03 -15.99 -26.38
CA ALA A 85 6.93 -16.79 -25.54
C ALA A 85 8.05 -17.50 -26.32
N GLY A 86 7.86 -17.76 -27.62
CA GLY A 86 8.91 -18.31 -28.48
C GLY A 86 10.00 -17.31 -28.90
N THR A 87 9.74 -16.00 -28.81
CA THR A 87 10.60 -14.94 -29.38
C THR A 87 11.07 -13.92 -28.33
N ASP A 88 10.43 -13.88 -27.16
CA ASP A 88 10.62 -12.83 -26.15
C ASP A 88 11.43 -13.30 -24.92
N MET A 89 12.14 -14.43 -25.05
CA MET A 89 13.01 -14.99 -24.00
C MET A 89 14.08 -13.98 -23.56
N ASP A 90 14.55 -13.13 -24.47
CA ASP A 90 15.52 -12.07 -24.17
C ASP A 90 14.90 -10.94 -23.35
N SER A 91 13.66 -10.55 -23.62
CA SER A 91 12.91 -9.58 -22.82
C SER A 91 12.62 -10.10 -21.41
N VAL A 92 12.26 -11.39 -21.28
CA VAL A 92 12.09 -12.05 -19.98
C VAL A 92 13.41 -12.10 -19.21
N LYS A 93 14.52 -12.48 -19.86
CA LYS A 93 15.85 -12.44 -19.24
C LYS A 93 16.24 -11.03 -18.79
N GLN A 94 15.97 -10.01 -19.61
CA GLN A 94 16.27 -8.62 -19.27
C GLN A 94 15.43 -8.12 -18.10
N ALA A 95 14.14 -8.49 -18.05
CA ALA A 95 13.26 -8.18 -16.92
C ALA A 95 13.74 -8.86 -15.63
N LEU A 96 14.12 -10.15 -15.70
CA LEU A 96 14.67 -10.90 -14.57
C LEU A 96 16.03 -10.35 -14.09
N GLN A 97 16.91 -9.97 -15.01
CA GLN A 97 18.20 -9.34 -14.69
C GLN A 97 17.99 -7.98 -14.02
N THR A 98 17.04 -7.18 -14.51
CA THR A 98 16.71 -5.88 -13.94
C THR A 98 16.09 -6.04 -12.55
N GLY A 99 15.17 -6.99 -12.39
CA GLY A 99 14.53 -7.29 -11.11
C GLY A 99 15.50 -7.79 -10.06
N SER A 100 16.38 -8.73 -10.41
CA SER A 100 17.39 -9.28 -9.50
C SER A 100 18.47 -8.25 -9.11
N THR A 101 18.89 -7.39 -10.03
CA THR A 101 19.85 -6.31 -9.73
C THR A 101 19.25 -5.31 -8.74
N LYS A 102 18.00 -4.89 -8.98
CA LYS A 102 17.28 -4.01 -8.06
C LYS A 102 17.10 -4.66 -6.69
N LEU A 103 16.66 -5.92 -6.65
CA LEU A 103 16.51 -6.65 -5.39
C LEU A 103 17.84 -6.79 -4.64
N SER A 104 18.93 -7.14 -5.33
CA SER A 104 20.27 -7.22 -4.72
C SER A 104 20.74 -5.87 -4.19
N SER A 105 20.43 -4.77 -4.91
CA SER A 105 20.76 -3.43 -4.45
C SER A 105 20.00 -3.06 -3.18
N TYR A 106 18.71 -3.41 -3.07
CA TYR A 106 17.93 -3.20 -1.85
C TYR A 106 18.43 -4.05 -0.68
N LEU A 107 18.72 -5.33 -0.92
CA LEU A 107 19.26 -6.21 0.12
C LEU A 107 20.63 -5.71 0.62
N ARG A 108 21.46 -5.20 -0.28
CA ARG A 108 22.77 -4.64 0.06
C ARG A 108 22.64 -3.33 0.80
N ASP A 109 21.70 -2.48 0.40
CA ASP A 109 21.38 -1.22 1.07
C ASP A 109 20.83 -1.46 2.49
N LEU A 110 19.92 -2.44 2.65
CA LEU A 110 19.45 -2.89 3.96
C LEU A 110 20.59 -3.44 4.82
N GLN A 111 21.44 -4.29 4.25
CA GLN A 111 22.60 -4.82 4.95
C GLN A 111 23.57 -3.70 5.40
N ASN A 112 23.77 -2.68 4.57
CA ASN A 112 24.64 -1.54 4.88
C ASN A 112 24.05 -0.59 5.92
N ARG A 113 22.71 -0.52 6.01
CA ARG A 113 21.99 0.26 7.04
C ARG A 113 21.91 -0.46 8.39
N TYR A 114 22.00 -1.79 8.39
CA TYR A 114 21.95 -2.62 9.61
C TYR A 114 23.33 -3.16 10.05
N SER A 115 24.43 -2.69 9.44
CA SER A 115 25.81 -3.01 9.86
C SER A 115 26.47 -1.84 10.59
#